data_AF-A0A6I2Y3C7-F1
#
_entry.id   AF-A0A6I2Y3C7-F1
#
_cell.length_a   1.000
_cell.length_b   1.000
_cell.length_c   1.000
_cell.angle_alpha   90.00
_cell.angle_beta   90.00
_cell.angle_gamma   90.00
#
_symmetry.space_group_name_H-M   'P 1'
#
loop_
_entity.id
_entity.type
_entity.pdbx_description
1 polymer ?
#
loop_
_entity_poly.entity_id
_entity_poly.type
_entity_poly.pdbx_seq_one_letter_code
_entity_poly.pdbx_strand_id
1 'polypeptide(L)' 'MSEFHVPLNPMTEGEAPVLPGVDGELILPVWEPTGDQAVDAALERLNELDDLDASEHVAIFESVHRQLHQRLSDLNAGS' A
#
# COMPACT_ATOMS: atom_id res chain seq x y z
N MET A 1 10.31 7.76 -39.98
CA MET A 1 10.06 7.89 -38.53
C MET A 1 8.55 7.97 -38.38
N SER A 2 7.89 6.85 -38.05
CA SER A 2 6.45 6.85 -37.77
C SER A 2 6.22 7.27 -36.33
N GLU A 3 5.44 8.32 -36.13
CA GLU A 3 4.90 8.71 -34.83
C GLU A 3 3.94 7.62 -34.31
N PHE A 4 4.12 7.26 -33.04
CA PHE A 4 3.27 6.33 -32.31
C PHE A 4 1.97 7.06 -31.92
N HIS A 5 0.98 7.10 -32.80
CA HIS A 5 -0.34 7.62 -32.46
C HIS A 5 -1.07 6.57 -31.62
N VAL A 6 -1.02 6.70 -30.29
CA VAL A 6 -1.87 5.91 -29.39
C VAL A 6 -3.30 6.41 -29.54
N PRO A 7 -4.25 5.62 -30.07
CA PRO A 7 -5.64 6.05 -30.11
C PRO A 7 -6.14 6.16 -28.67
N LEU A 8 -6.64 7.35 -28.32
CA LEU A 8 -7.45 7.53 -27.12
C LEU A 8 -8.72 6.71 -27.31
N ASN A 9 -8.78 5.53 -26.70
CA ASN A 9 -9.99 4.73 -26.67
C ASN A 9 -11.11 5.62 -26.08
N PRO A 10 -12.28 5.76 -26.73
CA PRO A 10 -13.37 6.51 -26.13
C PRO A 10 -13.72 5.84 -24.81
N MET A 11 -13.71 6.60 -23.71
CA MET A 11 -14.06 6.09 -22.39
C MET A 11 -15.49 5.58 -22.43
N THR A 12 -15.68 4.27 -22.63
CA THR A 12 -16.95 3.60 -22.41
C THR A 12 -17.26 3.73 -20.93
N GLU A 13 -18.27 4.55 -20.61
CA GLU A 13 -18.80 4.72 -19.26
C GLU A 13 -19.16 3.34 -18.68
N GLY A 14 -18.32 2.85 -17.76
CA GLY A 14 -18.53 1.58 -17.07
C GLY A 14 -17.30 0.67 -16.96
N GLU A 15 -16.27 0.88 -17.78
CA GLU A 15 -15.03 0.12 -17.69
C GLU A 15 -13.97 0.99 -17.01
N ALA A 16 -13.64 0.66 -15.76
CA ALA A 16 -12.50 1.29 -15.08
C ALA A 16 -11.25 1.12 -15.97
N PRO A 17 -10.38 2.14 -16.11
CA PRO A 17 -9.17 2.01 -16.89
C PRO A 17 -8.35 0.84 -16.32
N VAL A 18 -8.29 -0.26 -17.08
CA VAL A 18 -7.39 -1.36 -16.77
C VAL A 18 -5.98 -0.83 -16.96
N LEU A 19 -5.35 -0.42 -15.86
CA LEU A 19 -3.97 0.03 -15.87
C LEU A 19 -3.12 -1.14 -16.37
N PRO A 20 -2.38 -1.00 -17.49
CA PRO A 20 -1.55 -2.10 -17.98
C PRO A 20 -0.43 -2.36 -16.95
N GLY A 21 -0.43 -3.55 -16.35
CA GLY A 21 0.65 -4.03 -15.48
C GLY A 21 0.33 -4.26 -14.01
N VAL A 22 -0.94 -4.39 -13.61
CA VAL A 22 -1.26 -5.01 -12.32
C VAL A 22 -1.59 -6.48 -12.55
N ASP A 23 -0.57 -7.27 -12.89
CA ASP A 23 -0.69 -8.72 -12.76
C ASP A 23 -1.06 -8.99 -11.30
N GLY A 24 -2.13 -9.77 -11.06
CA GLY A 24 -2.76 -10.02 -9.75
C GLY A 24 -1.88 -10.75 -8.73
N GLU A 25 -0.57 -10.70 -8.93
CA GLU A 25 0.49 -11.24 -8.10
C GLU A 25 1.48 -10.10 -7.85
N LEU A 26 1.00 -9.00 -7.24
CA LEU A 26 1.85 -8.03 -6.56
C LEU A 26 2.48 -8.73 -5.34
N ILE A 27 3.43 -9.64 -5.57
CA ILE A 27 4.29 -10.18 -4.51
C ILE A 27 5.11 -8.99 -4.05
N LEU A 28 4.69 -8.38 -2.95
CA LEU A 28 5.49 -7.39 -2.27
C LEU A 28 6.81 -8.08 -1.89
N PRO A 29 7.98 -7.51 -2.22
CA PRO A 29 9.23 -8.07 -1.75
C PRO A 29 9.18 -8.15 -0.22
N VAL A 30 9.62 -9.28 0.34
CA VAL A 30 9.79 -9.41 1.79
C VAL A 30 10.63 -8.22 2.27
N TRP A 31 10.07 -7.39 3.14
CA TRP A 31 10.78 -6.19 3.59
C TRP A 31 11.94 -6.59 4.50
N GLU A 32 13.07 -5.90 4.38
CA GLU A 32 14.12 -5.98 5.39
C GLU A 32 13.66 -5.22 6.65
N PRO A 33 13.92 -5.73 7.86
CA PRO A 33 13.56 -5.05 9.09
C PRO A 33 14.20 -3.67 9.13
N THR A 34 13.40 -2.67 9.49
CA THR A 34 13.79 -1.25 9.48
C THR A 34 14.73 -0.88 10.63
N GLY A 35 14.80 -1.74 11.65
CA GLY A 35 15.57 -1.53 12.86
C GLY A 35 14.79 -0.79 13.95
N ASP A 36 13.58 -0.30 13.66
CA ASP A 36 12.63 0.20 14.64
C ASP A 36 11.56 -0.87 14.91
N GLN A 37 11.58 -1.42 16.12
CA GLN A 37 10.68 -2.51 16.52
C GLN A 37 9.20 -2.18 16.35
N ALA A 38 8.80 -0.91 16.46
CA ALA A 38 7.40 -0.55 16.29
C ALA A 38 7.02 -0.35 14.82
N VAL A 39 7.95 0.09 13.97
CA VAL A 39 7.73 0.08 12.52
C VAL A 39 7.67 -1.36 12.02
N ASP A 40 8.56 -2.22 12.49
CA ASP A 40 8.59 -3.64 12.11
C ASP A 40 7.29 -4.36 12.52
N ALA A 41 6.79 -4.13 13.75
CA ALA A 41 5.52 -4.69 14.20
C ALA A 41 4.31 -4.15 13.40
N ALA A 42 4.33 -2.88 12.99
CA ALA A 42 3.31 -2.31 12.12
C ALA A 42 3.28 -2.99 10.75
N LEU A 43 4.46 -3.27 10.17
CA LEU A 43 4.56 -3.94 8.88
C LEU A 43 4.08 -5.39 8.98
N GLU A 44 4.45 -6.14 10.02
CA GLU A 44 3.93 -7.49 10.26
C GLU A 44 2.40 -7.51 10.30
N ARG A 45 1.79 -6.54 11.00
CA ARG A 45 0.32 -6.42 11.06
C ARG A 45 -0.33 -6.06 9.72
N LEU A 46 0.37 -5.36 8.83
CA LEU A 46 -0.11 -5.12 7.47
C LEU A 46 -0.03 -6.38 6.61
N ASN A 47 0.97 -7.24 6.81
CA ASN A 47 1.07 -8.50 6.06
C ASN A 47 -0.01 -9.51 6.45
N GLU A 48 -0.52 -9.45 7.67
CA GLU A 48 -1.69 -10.22 8.09
C GLU A 48 -2.98 -9.85 7.34
N LEU A 49 -3.03 -8.71 6.63
CA LEU A 49 -4.22 -8.30 5.87
C LEU A 49 -4.52 -9.19 4.67
N ASP A 50 -3.51 -9.86 4.11
CA ASP A 50 -3.66 -10.72 2.93
C ASP A 50 -4.64 -11.88 3.19
N ASP A 51 -4.69 -12.34 4.44
CA ASP A 51 -5.58 -13.41 4.90
C ASP A 51 -6.93 -12.91 5.48
N LEU A 52 -7.16 -11.60 5.55
CA LEU A 52 -8.33 -11.00 6.21
C LEU A 52 -9.35 -10.42 5.22
N ASP A 53 -10.61 -10.34 5.66
CA ASP A 53 -11.68 -9.71 4.87
C ASP A 53 -11.46 -8.19 4.77
N ALA A 54 -11.79 -7.62 3.61
CA ALA A 54 -11.64 -6.18 3.34
C ALA A 54 -12.39 -5.28 4.35
N SER A 55 -13.46 -5.78 4.96
CA SER A 55 -14.17 -5.06 6.02
C SER A 55 -13.33 -4.85 7.28
N GLU A 56 -12.35 -5.71 7.53
CA GLU A 56 -11.43 -5.63 8.68
C GLU A 56 -10.20 -4.76 8.40
N HIS A 57 -9.87 -4.55 7.12
CA HIS A 57 -8.66 -3.83 6.70
C HIS A 57 -8.63 -2.39 7.22
N VAL A 58 -9.77 -1.68 7.18
CA VAL A 58 -9.86 -0.28 7.61
C VAL A 58 -9.43 -0.11 9.07
N ALA A 59 -9.93 -0.97 9.96
CA ALA A 59 -9.60 -0.89 11.38
C ALA A 59 -8.11 -1.14 11.64
N ILE A 60 -7.50 -2.03 10.86
CA ILE A 60 -6.08 -2.37 10.95
C ILE A 60 -5.21 -1.22 10.41
N PHE A 61 -5.54 -0.68 9.23
CA PHE A 61 -4.83 0.47 8.67
C PHE A 61 -4.85 1.67 9.60
N GLU A 62 -6.01 1.98 10.21
CA GLU A 62 -6.09 3.06 11.19
C GLU A 62 -5.22 2.81 12.43
N SER A 63 -5.17 1.57 12.92
CA SER A 63 -4.32 1.23 14.07
C SER A 63 -2.84 1.39 13.74
N VAL A 64 -2.42 0.88 12.58
CA VAL A 64 -1.04 0.99 12.09
C VAL A 64 -0.66 2.46 11.91
N HIS A 65 -1.54 3.26 11.30
CA HIS A 65 -1.31 4.68 11.10
C HIS A 65 -1.14 5.42 12.43
N ARG A 66 -2.01 5.17 13.43
CA ARG A 66 -1.86 5.76 14.77
C ARG A 66 -0.55 5.36 15.44
N GLN A 67 -0.14 4.10 15.34
CA GLN A 67 1.10 3.60 15.94
C GLN A 67 2.33 4.28 15.31
N LEU A 68 2.41 4.33 13.98
CA LEU A 68 3.51 4.97 13.27
C LEU A 68 3.56 6.48 13.54
N HIS A 69 2.41 7.15 13.56
CA HIS A 69 2.33 8.57 13.88
C HIS A 69 2.80 8.85 15.32
N GLN A 70 2.43 8.00 16.28
CA GLN A 70 2.93 8.11 17.65
C GLN A 70 4.45 7.98 17.71
N ARG A 71 5.02 6.99 17.01
CA ARG A 71 6.48 6.81 16.96
C ARG A 71 7.21 8.00 16.35
N LEU A 72 6.71 8.53 15.24
CA LEU A 72 7.28 9.74 14.65
C LEU A 72 7.18 10.94 15.60
N SER A 73 6.07 11.06 16.34
CA SER A 73 5.90 12.11 17.34
C SER A 73 6.90 11.98 18.49
N ASP A 74 7.13 10.76 18.99
CA ASP A 74 8.11 10.47 20.04
C ASP A 74 9.54 10.82 19.59
N LEU A 75 9.90 10.44 18.35
CA LEU A 75 11.21 10.76 17.76
C LEU A 75 11.41 12.28 17.59
N ASN A 76 10.36 13.00 17.17
CA ASN A 76 10.40 14.45 17.03
C ASN A 76 10.47 15.18 18.38
N ALA A 77 9.81 14.65 19.41
CA ALA A 77 9.80 15.24 20.76
C ALA A 77 11.10 14.98 21.54
N GLY A 78 11.86 13.95 21.16
CA GLY A 78 13.15 13.59 21.75
C GLY A 78 14.37 14.25 21.08
N SER A 79 14.16 15.20 20.16
CA SER A 79 15.23 15.88 19.41
C SER A 79 15.64 17.23 19.97
#